data_AF-A0A2V8R7E0-F1
#
_entry.id   AF-A0A2V8R7E0-F1
#
_cell.length_a   1.000
_cell.length_b   1.000
_cell.length_c   1.000
_cell.angle_alpha   90.00
_cell.angle_beta   90.00
_cell.angle_gamma   90.00
#
_symmetry.space_group_name_H-M   'P 1'
#
loop_
_entity.id
_entity.type
_entity.pdbx_description
1 polymer ?
#
loop_
_entity_poly.entity_id
_entity_poly.type
_entity_poly.pdbx_seq_one_letter_code
_entity_poly.pdbx_strand_id
1 'polypeptide(L)' 'PHWGGYRIQPEVIEFWQGRDNRLHDRLRYRLQDGSWLVERLGP' A
#
# COMPACT_ATOMS: atom_id res chain seq x y z
N PRO A 1 -13.79 31.85 -8.50
CA PRO A 1 -12.45 31.35 -8.08
C PRO A 1 -12.60 30.26 -6.99
N HIS A 2 -12.83 29.00 -7.39
CA HIS A 2 -13.06 27.88 -6.45
C HIS A 2 -12.25 26.62 -6.84
N TRP A 3 -11.17 26.80 -7.60
CA TRP A 3 -10.30 25.68 -7.94
C TRP A 3 -9.36 25.36 -6.77
N GLY A 4 -9.31 24.08 -6.43
CA GLY A 4 -8.47 23.53 -5.39
C GLY A 4 -8.42 22.01 -5.52
N GLY A 5 -7.70 21.35 -4.62
CA GLY A 5 -7.58 19.90 -4.61
C GLY A 5 -6.98 19.40 -3.31
N TYR A 6 -7.08 18.09 -3.12
CA TYR A 6 -6.52 17.41 -1.95
C TYR A 6 -5.34 16.55 -2.37
N ARG A 7 -4.31 16.51 -1.53
CA ARG A 7 -3.22 15.55 -1.64
C ARG A 7 -3.41 14.46 -0.59
N ILE A 8 -3.46 13.21 -1.03
CA ILE A 8 -3.38 12.06 -0.12
C ILE A 8 -1.89 11.78 0.11
N GLN A 9 -1.49 11.82 1.38
CA GLN A 9 -0.16 11.41 1.82
C GLN A 9 -0.31 10.06 2.52
N PRO A 10 -0.04 8.93 1.85
CA PRO A 10 -0.28 7.62 2.42
C PRO A 10 0.73 7.30 3.52
N GLU A 11 0.24 6.75 4.62
CA GLU A 11 1.07 6.11 5.65
C GLU A 11 1.26 4.61 5.38
N VAL A 12 0.33 4.01 4.64
CA VAL A 12 0.32 2.59 4.27
C VAL A 12 -0.17 2.43 2.84
N ILE A 13 0.47 1.53 2.09
CA ILE A 13 0.05 1.10 0.76
C ILE A 13 0.08 -0.43 0.74
N GLU A 14 -0.97 -1.09 0.26
CA GLU A 14 -0.99 -2.55 0.11
C GLU A 14 -1.28 -2.94 -1.33
N PHE A 15 -0.39 -3.74 -1.91
CA PHE A 15 -0.54 -4.32 -3.24
C PHE A 15 -1.03 -5.76 -3.11
N TRP A 16 -2.09 -6.05 -3.86
CA TRP A 16 -2.72 -7.36 -3.92
C TRP A 16 -2.59 -7.90 -5.34
N GLN A 17 -1.94 -9.05 -5.48
CA GLN A 17 -1.83 -9.74 -6.76
C GLN A 17 -2.46 -11.12 -6.65
N GLY A 18 -3.38 -11.42 -7.58
CA GLY A 18 -4.00 -12.73 -7.71
C GLY A 18 -2.97 -13.81 -8.08
N ARG A 19 -3.14 -15.00 -7.50
CA ARG A 19 -2.45 -16.25 -7.83
C ARG A 19 -3.47 -17.39 -7.87
N ASP A 20 -3.07 -18.53 -8.42
CA ASP A 20 -3.87 -19.74 -8.40
C ASP A 20 -4.21 -20.16 -6.96
N ASN A 21 -5.32 -20.89 -6.78
CA ASN A 21 -5.81 -21.37 -5.49
C ASN A 21 -6.08 -20.30 -4.42
N ARG A 22 -6.38 -19.04 -4.82
CA ARG A 22 -6.68 -17.90 -3.91
C ARG A 22 -5.52 -17.51 -2.98
N LEU A 23 -4.30 -17.91 -3.29
CA LEU A 23 -3.11 -17.58 -2.50
C LEU A 23 -2.55 -16.22 -2.93
N HIS A 24 -3.27 -15.15 -2.61
CA HIS A 24 -2.88 -13.79 -2.97
C HIS A 24 -1.47 -13.43 -2.48
N ASP A 25 -0.67 -12.88 -3.38
CA ASP A 25 0.55 -12.17 -2.99
C ASP A 25 0.14 -10.80 -2.43
N ARG A 26 0.50 -10.56 -1.18
CA ARG A 26 0.23 -9.31 -0.49
C ARG A 26 1.53 -8.64 -0.08
N LEU A 27 1.78 -7.45 -0.60
CA LEU A 27 2.92 -6.61 -0.23
C LEU A 27 2.41 -5.35 0.44
N ARG A 28 2.76 -5.16 1.71
CA ARG A 28 2.44 -3.98 2.49
C ARG A 28 3.67 -3.08 2.61
N TYR A 29 3.52 -1.83 2.21
CA TYR A 29 4.45 -0.74 2.43
C TYR A 29 3.94 0.09 3.61
N ARG A 30 4.77 0.29 4.64
CA ARG A 30 4.47 1.19 5.77
C ARG A 30 5.52 2.28 5.83
N LEU A 31 5.09 3.54 5.92
CA LEU A 31 5.98 4.66 6.17
C LEU A 31 6.34 4.67 7.66
N GLN A 32 7.61 4.46 7.98
CA GLN A 32 8.14 4.50 9.33
C GLN A 32 9.40 5.37 9.35
N ASP A 33 9.41 6.40 10.19
CA ASP A 33 10.55 7.31 10.36
C ASP A 33 11.07 7.91 9.02
N GLY A 34 10.13 8.24 8.11
CA GLY A 34 10.44 8.79 6.78
C GLY A 34 10.93 7.78 5.75
N SER A 35 10.99 6.49 6.11
CA SER A 35 11.42 5.40 5.23
C SER A 35 10.30 4.39 5.00
N TRP A 36 10.28 3.76 3.83
CA TRP A 36 9.31 2.72 3.51
C TRP A 36 9.83 1.35 3.97
N LEU A 37 9.07 0.71 4.85
CA LEU A 37 9.26 -0.69 5.22
C LEU A 37 8.34 -1.56 4.37
N VAL A 38 8.89 -2.64 3.80
CA VAL A 38 8.16 -3.57 2.93
C VAL A 38 8.03 -4.91 3.63
N GLU A 39 6.79 -5.39 3.71
CA GLU A 39 6.45 -6.65 4.38
C GLU A 39 5.58 -7.49 3.45
N ARG A 40 5.87 -8.80 3.37
CA ARG A 40 4.99 -9.76 2.71
C ARG A 40 3.99 -10.29 3.73
N LEU A 41 2.71 -10.21 3.42
CA LEU A 41 1.65 -10.78 4.24
C LEU A 41 1.26 -12.15 3.69
N GLY A 42 0.85 -13.06 4.57
CA GLY A 42 0.24 -14.31 4.14
C GLY A 42 -1.09 -14.03 3.41
N PRO A 43 -1.47 -14.88 2.44
CA PRO A 43 -2.82 -14.87 1.91
C PRO A 43 -3.88 -15.14 2.97
#